data_AF-A0A1W9IVM4-F1
#
_entry.id   AF-A0A1W9IVM4-F1
#
_cell.length_a   1.000
_cell.length_b   1.000
_cell.length_c   1.000
_cell.angle_alpha   90.00
_cell.angle_beta   90.00
_cell.angle_gamma   90.00
#
_symmetry.space_group_name_H-M   'P 1'
#
loop_
_entity.id
_entity.type
_entity.pdbx_description
1 polymer ?
#
loop_
_entity_poly.entity_id
_entity_poly.type
_entity_poly.pdbx_seq_one_letter_code
_entity_poly.pdbx_strand_id
1 'polypeptide(L)' 'MDGETVLLDLSGGRYYTLNRLGSVIWEHCAGQSTVANIHRAICERFEVAPEQALDDLVMVVNELLQEGLLEHERR' A
#
# COMPACT_ATOMS: atom_id res chain seq x y z
N MET A 1 10.02 -12.70 -10.37
CA MET A 1 8.59 -12.29 -10.43
C MET A 1 8.20 -11.98 -8.99
N ASP A 2 8.72 -10.87 -8.48
CA ASP A 2 9.18 -10.77 -7.10
C ASP A 2 8.13 -10.18 -6.13
N GLY A 3 6.85 -10.23 -6.52
CA GLY A 3 5.76 -9.65 -5.75
C GLY A 3 5.82 -8.13 -5.64
N GLU A 4 6.52 -7.48 -6.57
CA GLU A 4 6.61 -6.03 -6.73
C GLU A 4 5.61 -5.54 -7.78
N THR A 5 5.17 -4.29 -7.62
CA THR A 5 4.12 -3.67 -8.45
C THR A 5 4.68 -2.43 -9.10
N VAL A 6 4.55 -2.32 -10.42
CA VAL A 6 4.91 -1.11 -11.17
C VAL A 6 3.65 -0.30 -11.43
N LEU A 7 3.64 0.95 -10.99
CA LEU A 7 2.56 1.91 -11.23
C LEU A 7 2.99 2.91 -12.29
N LEU A 8 2.09 3.17 -13.24
CA LEU A 8 2.26 4.18 -14.25
C LEU A 8 1.27 5.32 -14.00
N ASP A 9 1.78 6.46 -13.55
CA ASP A 9 1.02 7.71 -13.51
C ASP A 9 1.00 8.30 -14.93
N LEU A 10 -0.12 8.09 -15.63
CA LEU A 10 -0.33 8.60 -16.99
C LEU A 10 -0.47 10.12 -17.05
N SER A 11 -0.80 10.77 -15.94
CA SER A 11 -0.98 12.22 -15.89
C SER A 11 0.35 12.97 -15.79
N GLY A 12 1.28 12.44 -14.97
CA GLY A 12 2.61 13.00 -14.76
C GLY A 12 3.72 12.34 -15.59
N GLY A 13 3.45 11.21 -16.25
CA GLY A 13 4.45 10.42 -16.98
C GLY A 13 5.48 9.74 -16.06
N ARG A 14 5.13 9.51 -14.78
CA ARG A 14 6.03 8.95 -13.77
C ARG A 14 5.80 7.45 -13.60
N TYR A 15 6.89 6.74 -13.31
CA TYR A 15 6.88 5.32 -12.98
C TYR A 15 7.27 5.15 -11.52
N TYR A 16 6.49 4.35 -10.79
CA TYR A 16 6.79 3.96 -9.43
C TYR A 16 6.94 2.45 -9.38
N THR A 17 7.96 1.97 -8.66
CA THR A 17 8.08 0.56 -8.33
C THR A 17 7.84 0.42 -6.84
N LEU A 18 6.79 -0.29 -6.48
CA LEU A 18 6.50 -0.62 -5.10
C LEU A 18 7.31 -1.85 -4.70
N ASN A 19 7.93 -1.77 -3.53
CA ASN A 19 8.48 -2.95 -2.88
C ASN A 19 7.36 -3.93 -2.50
N ARG A 20 7.73 -5.12 -2.03
CA ARG A 20 6.77 -6.17 -1.69
C ARG A 20 5.68 -5.73 -0.69
N LEU A 21 5.99 -4.86 0.27
CA LEU A 21 5.02 -4.33 1.23
C LEU A 21 4.05 -3.37 0.53
N GLY A 22 4.58 -2.40 -0.21
CA GLY A 22 3.78 -1.44 -0.97
C GLY A 22 2.84 -2.13 -1.97
N SER A 23 3.32 -3.19 -2.63
CA SER A 23 2.50 -4.02 -3.53
C SER A 23 1.30 -4.65 -2.83
N VAL A 24 1.49 -5.22 -1.64
CA VAL A 24 0.40 -5.80 -0.85
C VAL A 24 -0.62 -4.73 -0.48
N ILE A 25 -0.16 -3.58 0.02
CA ILE A 25 -1.03 -2.47 0.39
C ILE A 25 -1.83 -1.99 -0.83
N TRP A 26 -1.15 -1.80 -1.96
CA TRP A 26 -1.76 -1.37 -3.21
C TRP A 26 -2.86 -2.31 -3.70
N GLU A 27 -2.59 -3.62 -3.73
CA GLU A 27 -3.57 -4.64 -4.14
C GLU A 27 -4.83 -4.61 -3.27
N HIS A 28 -4.67 -4.38 -1.97
CA HIS A 28 -5.82 -4.27 -1.08
C HIS A 28 -6.58 -2.94 -1.23
N CYS A 29 -5.87 -1.84 -1.49
CA CYS A 29 -6.47 -0.52 -1.75
C CYS A 29 -7.21 -0.44 -3.09
N ALA A 30 -6.82 -1.25 -4.09
CA ALA A 30 -7.56 -1.35 -5.36
C ALA A 30 -8.95 -1.99 -5.22
N GLY A 31 -9.25 -2.61 -4.07
CA GLY A 31 -10.57 -3.13 -3.70
C GLY A 31 -11.21 -2.38 -2.53
N GLN A 32 -12.33 -2.90 -2.00
CA GLN A 32 -13.02 -2.34 -0.83
C GLN A 32 -12.44 -2.87 0.49
N SER A 33 -11.11 -2.83 0.65
CA SER A 33 -10.46 -3.29 1.88
C SER A 33 -10.47 -2.19 2.95
N THR A 34 -10.69 -2.58 4.20
CA THR A 34 -10.51 -1.68 5.35
C THR A 34 -9.04 -1.69 5.79
N VAL A 35 -8.60 -0.61 6.46
CA VAL A 35 -7.25 -0.53 7.07
C VAL A 35 -6.95 -1.74 7.96
N ALA A 36 -7.95 -2.20 8.73
CA ALA A 36 -7.80 -3.39 9.59
C ALA A 36 -7.54 -4.68 8.80
N ASN A 37 -8.16 -4.84 7.62
CA ASN A 37 -7.90 -6.00 6.76
C ASN A 37 -6.50 -5.96 6.17
N ILE A 38 -6.04 -4.77 5.75
CA ILE A 38 -4.68 -4.57 5.22
C ILE A 38 -3.65 -4.88 6.30
N HIS A 39 -3.85 -4.34 7.50
CA HIS A 39 -2.98 -4.56 8.66
C HIS A 39 -2.84 -6.04 9.01
N ARG A 40 -3.96 -6.78 9.07
CA ARG A 40 -3.94 -8.24 9.29
C ARG A 40 -3.17 -8.96 8.18
N ALA A 41 -3.40 -8.61 6.91
CA ALA A 41 -2.72 -9.23 5.79
C ALA A 41 -1.19 -9.01 5.85
N ILE A 42 -0.73 -7.84 6.30
CA ILE A 42 0.69 -7.57 6.50
C ILE A 42 1.25 -8.45 7.62
N CYS A 43 0.58 -8.52 8.77
CA CYS A 43 1.01 -9.37 9.89
C CYS A 43 1.16 -10.84 9.46
N GLU A 44 0.16 -11.38 8.77
CA GLU A 44 0.14 -12.77 8.30
C GLU A 44 1.19 -13.05 7.22
N ARG A 45 1.39 -12.12 6.29
CA ARG A 45 2.27 -12.34 5.13
C ARG A 45 3.75 -12.13 5.42
N PHE A 46 4.08 -11.21 6.33
CA PHE A 46 5.45 -10.84 6.66
C PHE A 46 5.91 -11.39 8.00
N GLU A 47 5.03 -12.06 8.77
CA GLU A 47 5.34 -12.65 10.09
C GLU A 47 5.93 -11.63 11.07
N VAL A 48 5.43 -10.39 11.04
CA VAL A 48 5.87 -9.28 11.89
C VAL A 48 4.89 -9.00 13.02
N ALA A 49 5.36 -8.28 14.05
CA ALA A 49 4.52 -7.83 15.15
C ALA A 49 3.43 -6.85 14.67
N PRO A 50 2.22 -6.87 15.28
CA PRO A 50 1.13 -5.97 14.92
C PRO A 50 1.50 -4.48 14.96
N GLU A 51 2.30 -4.06 15.93
CA GLU A 51 2.69 -2.66 16.09
C GLU A 51 3.59 -2.22 14.94
N GLN A 52 4.59 -3.03 14.60
CA GLN A 52 5.48 -2.78 13.45
C GLN A 52 4.70 -2.76 12.13
N ALA A 53 3.78 -3.72 11.93
CA ALA A 53 2.93 -3.76 10.74
C ALA A 53 2.04 -2.52 10.60
N LEU A 54 1.59 -1.95 11.71
CA LEU A 54 0.76 -0.74 11.71
C LEU A 54 1.60 0.48 11.33
N ASP A 55 2.77 0.64 11.92
CA ASP A 55 3.68 1.76 11.62
C ASP A 55 4.10 1.74 10.14
N ASP A 56 4.48 0.57 9.63
CA ASP A 56 4.83 0.38 8.23
C ASP A 56 3.66 0.66 7.28
N LEU A 57 2.45 0.18 7.64
CA LEU A 57 1.24 0.46 6.87
C LEU A 57 0.94 1.96 6.80
N VAL A 58 0.99 2.66 7.94
CA VAL A 58 0.71 4.10 8.00
C VAL A 58 1.73 4.89 7.19
N MET A 59 3.01 4.54 7.31
CA MET A 59 4.09 5.17 6.53
C MET A 59 3.85 5.04 5.02
N VAL A 60 3.63 3.82 4.53
CA VAL A 60 3.45 3.58 3.09
C VAL A 60 2.17 4.22 2.56
N VAL A 61 1.06 4.14 3.30
CA VAL A 61 -0.20 4.79 2.88
C VAL A 61 -0.02 6.31 2.80
N ASN A 62 0.69 6.92 3.75
CA ASN A 62 0.97 8.35 3.70
C ASN A 62 1.85 8.75 2.50
N GLU A 63 2.88 7.95 2.17
CA GLU A 63 3.71 8.19 0.98
C GLU A 63 2.87 8.12 -0.30
N LEU A 64 2.01 7.11 -0.43
CA LEU A 64 1.12 6.97 -1.58
C LEU A 64 0.12 8.13 -1.70
N LEU A 65 -0.41 8.61 -0.58
CA LEU A 65 -1.27 9.81 -0.55
C LEU A 65 -0.50 11.08 -0.98
N GLN A 66 0.74 11.24 -0.50
CA GLN A 66 1.59 12.39 -0.84
C GLN A 66 1.98 12.42 -2.32
N GLU A 67 2.21 11.24 -2.93
CA GLU A 67 2.49 11.11 -4.36
C GLU A 67 1.22 11.23 -5.23
N GLY A 68 0.04 11.31 -4.63
CA GLY A 68 -1.25 11.37 -5.33
C GLY A 68 -1.65 10.04 -5.96
N LEU A 69 -1.09 8.93 -5.49
CA LEU A 69 -1.37 7.58 -5.97
C LEU A 69 -2.57 6.95 -5.26
N LEU A 70 -2.89 7.43 -4.05
CA LEU A 70 -4.12 7.10 -3.32
C LEU A 70 -4.88 8.38 -2.97
N GLU A 71 -6.18 8.23 -2.75
CA GLU A 71 -7.05 9.29 -2.24
C GLU A 71 -7.94 8.75 -1.12
N HIS A 72 -8.26 9.60 -0.15
CA HIS A 72 -9.31 9.27 0.81
C HIS A 72 -10.67 9.35 0.13
N GLU A 73 -11.47 8.28 0.22
CA GLU A 73 -12.85 8.31 -0.23
C GLU A 73 -13.61 9.36 0.58
N ARG A 74 -13.90 10.51 -0.05
CA ARG A 74 -14.71 11.57 0.56
C ARG A 74 -16.15 11.06 0.66
N ARG A 75 -16.58 10.74 1.88
CA ARG A 75 -18.01 10.62 2.21
C ARG A 75 -18.67 11.99 2.29
#